data_AF-A0A432S6J0-F1
#
_entry.id   AF-A0A432S6J0-F1
#
_cell.length_a   1.000
_cell.length_b   1.000
_cell.length_c   1.000
_cell.angle_alpha   90.00
_cell.angle_beta   90.00
_cell.angle_gamma   90.00
#
_symmetry.space_group_name_H-M   'P 1'
#
loop_
_entity.id
_entity.type
_entity.pdbx_description
1 polymer ?
#
loop_
_entity_poly.entity_id
_entity_poly.type
_entity_poly.pdbx_seq_one_letter_code
_entity_poly.pdbx_strand_id
1 'polypeptide(L)' 'ELLRSLEHFLHFNRALLVGASRKSMIGQIVPTPVEERLSGTLALHLKALDHGASILRVHDVKEHVQALRVYQAMQSM' A
#
# COMPACT_ATOMS: atom_id res chain seq x y z
N GLU A 1 -0.76 12.09 -6.49
CA GLU A 1 -2.19 12.49 -6.52
C GLU A 1 -3.14 11.41 -6.01
N LEU A 2 -3.47 10.35 -6.76
CA LEU A 2 -4.54 9.41 -6.34
C LEU A 2 -4.35 8.76 -4.95
N LEU A 3 -3.15 8.30 -4.60
CA LEU A 3 -2.87 7.74 -3.28
C LEU A 3 -2.94 8.78 -2.15
N ARG A 4 -2.63 10.06 -2.46
CA ARG A 4 -2.69 11.16 -1.49
C ARG A 4 -4.13 11.51 -1.15
N SER A 5 -5.03 11.38 -2.14
CA SER A 5 -6.45 11.72 -2.01
C SER A 5 -7.33 10.48 -1.97
N LEU A 6 -6.82 9.35 -1.48
CA LEU A 6 -7.55 8.08 -1.48
C LEU A 6 -8.84 8.16 -0.65
N GLU A 7 -8.82 8.90 0.45
CA GLU A 7 -9.98 9.15 1.32
C GLU A 7 -11.16 9.78 0.59
N HIS A 8 -10.91 10.53 -0.49
CA HIS A 8 -11.98 11.10 -1.29
C HIS A 8 -12.94 10.00 -1.77
N PHE A 9 -12.43 8.84 -2.17
CA PHE A 9 -13.26 7.74 -2.66
C PHE A 9 -14.11 7.07 -1.58
N LEU A 10 -13.88 7.34 -0.29
CA LEU A 10 -14.70 6.81 0.80
C LEU A 10 -16.13 7.34 0.76
N HIS A 11 -16.37 8.49 0.10
CA HIS A 11 -17.72 9.06 -0.03
C HIS A 11 -18.69 8.14 -0.81
N PHE A 12 -18.18 7.15 -1.55
CA PHE A 12 -19.00 6.17 -2.25
C PHE A 12 -19.54 5.07 -1.32
N ASN A 13 -19.14 5.02 -0.05
CA ASN A 13 -19.51 4.01 0.93
C ASN A 13 -19.27 2.57 0.43
N ARG A 14 -18.08 2.36 -0.15
CA ARG A 14 -17.59 1.08 -0.67
C ARG A 14 -16.16 0.83 -0.18
N ALA A 15 -15.81 -0.44 -0.02
CA ALA A 15 -14.45 -0.85 0.28
C ALA A 15 -13.49 -0.44 -0.84
N LEU A 16 -12.32 0.07 -0.48
CA LEU A 16 -11.32 0.51 -1.45
C LEU A 16 -10.24 -0.56 -1.63
N LEU A 17 -9.97 -0.92 -2.89
CA LEU A 17 -8.86 -1.79 -3.28
C LEU A 17 -7.72 -0.98 -3.86
N VAL A 18 -6.51 -1.17 -3.33
CA VAL A 18 -5.29 -0.54 -3.85
C VAL A 18 -4.32 -1.60 -4.38
N GLY A 19 -3.81 -1.38 -5.58
CA GLY A 19 -2.81 -2.23 -6.24
C GLY A 19 -1.63 -1.42 -6.75
N ALA A 20 -0.64 -1.19 -5.89
CA ALA A 20 0.60 -0.48 -6.20
C ALA A 20 1.83 -1.39 -6.27
N SER A 21 1.68 -2.68 -5.97
CA SER A 21 2.79 -3.64 -5.86
C SER A 21 3.65 -3.71 -7.12
N ARG A 22 4.96 -3.46 -6.94
CA ARG A 22 6.03 -3.47 -7.95
C ARG A 22 5.83 -2.55 -9.16
N LYS A 23 4.85 -1.64 -9.11
CA LYS A 23 4.53 -0.75 -10.24
C LYS A 23 5.67 0.21 -10.59
N SER A 24 5.66 0.68 -11.83
CA SER A 24 6.62 1.65 -12.39
C SER A 24 6.77 2.90 -11.54
N MET A 25 5.70 3.36 -10.89
CA MET A 25 5.75 4.54 -10.01
C MET A 25 6.82 4.44 -8.93
N ILE A 26 7.10 3.24 -8.41
CA ILE A 26 8.16 3.04 -7.40
C ILE A 26 9.53 3.26 -8.05
N GLY A 27 9.74 2.67 -9.23
CA GLY A 27 10.97 2.84 -10.01
C GLY A 27 11.17 4.27 -10.53
N GLN A 28 10.11 5.05 -10.68
CA GLN A 28 10.18 6.47 -11.03
C GLN A 28 10.59 7.35 -9.84
N ILE A 29 10.23 6.97 -8.61
CA ILE A 29 10.62 7.70 -7.38
C ILE A 29 12.04 7.29 -6.97
N VAL A 30 12.33 5.99 -6.94
CA VAL A 30 13.65 5.43 -6.63
C VAL A 30 14.04 4.46 -7.76
N PRO A 31 14.98 4.83 -8.64
CA PRO A 31 15.42 3.98 -9.75
C PRO A 31 15.89 2.61 -9.28
N THR A 32 15.08 1.60 -9.56
CA THR A 32 15.29 0.21 -9.12
C THR A 32 14.66 -0.77 -10.12
N PRO A 33 15.26 -1.96 -10.31
CA PRO A 33 14.63 -3.05 -11.06
C PRO A 33 13.36 -3.54 -10.35
N VAL A 34 12.49 -4.27 -11.06
CA VAL A 34 11.15 -4.64 -10.57
C VAL A 34 11.23 -5.49 -9.29
N GLU A 35 12.25 -6.32 -9.21
CA GLU A 35 12.53 -7.28 -8.14
C GLU A 35 12.89 -6.59 -6.82
N GLU A 36 13.44 -5.37 -6.88
CA GLU A 36 13.90 -4.61 -5.73
C GLU A 36 12.85 -3.62 -5.18
N ARG A 37 11.63 -3.62 -5.75
CA ARG A 37 10.56 -2.67 -5.39
C ARG A 37 9.72 -3.07 -4.18
N LEU A 38 10.11 -4.12 -3.45
CA LEU A 38 9.36 -4.61 -2.29
C LEU A 38 9.23 -3.52 -1.21
N SER A 39 10.33 -2.89 -0.81
CA SER A 39 10.32 -1.89 0.27
C SER A 39 9.44 -0.68 -0.09
N GLY A 40 9.55 -0.19 -1.33
CA GLY A 40 8.68 0.88 -1.82
C GLY A 40 7.21 0.46 -1.93
N THR A 41 6.95 -0.80 -2.29
CA THR A 41 5.59 -1.36 -2.30
C THR A 41 4.97 -1.37 -0.91
N LEU A 42 5.71 -1.88 0.09
CA LEU A 42 5.24 -1.95 1.47
C LEU A 42 4.92 -0.55 2.00
N ALA A 43 5.82 0.42 1.77
CA ALA A 43 5.61 1.80 2.19
C ALA A 43 4.34 2.41 1.58
N LEU A 44 4.12 2.23 0.27
CA LEU A 44 2.92 2.74 -0.41
C LEU A 44 1.63 2.09 0.11
N HIS A 45 1.64 0.79 0.36
CA HIS A 45 0.46 0.08 0.84
C HIS A 45 0.14 0.40 2.30
N LEU A 46 1.12 0.52 3.19
CA LEU A 46 0.88 0.99 4.56
C LEU A 46 0.27 2.40 4.55
N LYS A 47 0.80 3.31 3.72
CA LYS A 47 0.21 4.64 3.57
C LYS A 47 -1.17 4.60 2.93
N ALA A 48 -1.48 3.63 2.07
CA ALA A 48 -2.81 3.47 1.53
C ALA A 48 -3.82 3.04 2.62
N LEU A 49 -3.41 2.19 3.57
CA LEU A 49 -4.24 1.80 4.72
C LEU A 49 -4.56 3.01 5.60
N ASP A 50 -3.58 3.88 5.88
CA ASP A 50 -3.82 5.13 6.62
C ASP A 50 -4.93 5.99 5.98
N HIS A 51 -5.02 5.97 4.65
CA HIS A 51 -6.00 6.74 3.88
C HIS A 51 -7.25 5.93 3.50
N GLY A 52 -7.55 4.85 4.23
CA GLY A 52 -8.81 4.12 4.11
C GLY A 52 -8.85 3.00 3.08
N ALA A 53 -7.71 2.55 2.54
CA ALA A 53 -7.68 1.30 1.77
C ALA A 53 -8.16 0.13 2.64
N SER A 54 -9.07 -0.68 2.11
CA SER A 54 -9.60 -1.86 2.79
C SER A 54 -8.99 -3.16 2.28
N ILE A 55 -8.54 -3.18 1.02
CA ILE A 55 -7.99 -4.36 0.34
C ILE A 55 -6.70 -3.97 -0.38
N LEU A 56 -5.65 -4.78 -0.23
CA LEU A 56 -4.38 -4.60 -0.92
C LEU A 56 -4.15 -5.74 -1.91
N ARG A 57 -3.91 -5.41 -3.19
CA ARG A 57 -3.48 -6.38 -4.21
C ARG A 57 -1.95 -6.39 -4.29
N VAL A 58 -1.36 -7.55 -3.97
CA VAL A 58 0.10 -7.68 -3.78
C VAL A 58 0.65 -8.88 -4.57
N HIS A 59 1.93 -8.82 -4.95
CA HIS A 59 2.65 -10.00 -5.44
C HIS A 59 3.32 -10.76 -4.27
N ASP A 60 3.82 -10.02 -3.28
CA ASP A 60 4.62 -10.51 -2.15
C ASP A 60 3.76 -10.69 -0.89
N VAL A 61 2.96 -11.76 -0.85
CA VAL A 61 1.94 -11.96 0.20
C VAL A 61 2.56 -12.13 1.59
N LYS A 62 3.62 -12.94 1.71
CA LYS A 62 4.25 -13.26 3.00
C LYS A 62 4.73 -11.98 3.71
N GLU A 63 5.41 -11.12 2.99
CA GLU A 63 6.00 -9.88 3.47
C GLU A 63 4.90 -8.86 3.84
N HIS A 64 3.82 -8.79 3.05
CA HIS A 64 2.68 -7.94 3.38
C HIS A 64 1.94 -8.40 4.63
N VAL A 65 1.73 -9.71 4.81
CA VAL A 65 1.11 -10.25 6.02
C VAL A 65 1.93 -9.89 7.26
N GLN A 66 3.26 -10.00 7.20
CA GLN A 66 4.13 -9.58 8.30
C GLN A 66 4.01 -8.08 8.58
N ALA A 67 4.12 -7.23 7.54
CA ALA A 67 4.02 -5.79 7.69
C ALA A 67 2.67 -5.35 8.27
N LEU A 68 1.57 -5.96 7.82
CA LEU A 68 0.22 -5.71 8.32
C LEU A 68 0.07 -6.04 9.80
N ARG A 69 0.62 -7.18 10.26
CA ARG A 69 0.56 -7.56 11.68
C ARG A 69 1.25 -6.54 12.58
N VAL A 70 2.45 -6.08 12.18
CA VAL A 70 3.18 -5.06 12.95
C VAL A 70 2.45 -3.74 12.92
N TYR A 71 2.00 -3.29 11.74
CA TYR A 71 1.24 -2.06 11.58
C TYR A 71 -0.04 -2.06 12.43
N GLN A 72 -0.82 -3.14 12.40
CA GLN A 72 -2.03 -3.28 13.23
C GLN A 72 -1.72 -3.23 14.73
N ALA A 73 -0.65 -3.88 15.18
CA ALA A 73 -0.24 -3.81 16.57
C ALA A 73 0.08 -2.37 16.99
N MET A 74 0.80 -1.61 16.14
CA MET A 74 1.14 -0.21 16.40
C MET A 74 -0.10 0.70 16.50
N GLN A 75 -1.17 0.43 15.75
CA GLN A 75 -2.41 1.20 15.84
C GLN A 75 -3.20 0.97 17.14
N SER A 76 -2.88 -0.08 17.87
CA SER A 76 -3.54 -0.45 19.13
C SER A 76 -2.74 -0.09 20.39
N MET A 77 -1.55 0.50 20.22
CA MET A 77 -0.71 1.02 21.30
C MET A 77 -1.12 2.44 21.68
#